data_AF-A0A9E5HDA8-F1
#
_entry.id   AF-A0A9E5HDA8-F1
#
_cell.length_a   1.000
_cell.length_b   1.000
_cell.length_c   1.000
_cell.angle_alpha   90.00
_cell.angle_beta   90.00
_cell.angle_gamma   90.00
#
_symmetry.space_group_name_H-M   'P 1'
#
loop_
_entity.id
_entity.type
_entity.pdbx_description
1 polymer ?
#
loop_
_entity_poly.entity_id
_entity_poly.type
_entity_poly.pdbx_seq_one_letter_code
_entity_poly.pdbx_strand_id
1 'polypeptide(L)'
;AEEVIQRDRDVDQMYSGLFREYLSYMLEDPRNITPCMHLHLMAKNIERMGDHVTSIAEQVIYFTTGERPQSLHLSSDKTSSDPNLSMKLE
;
A
#
# COMPACT_ATOMS: atom_id res chain seq x y z
N ALA A 1 -0.12 19.55 -2.56
CA ALA A 1 -1.05 18.42 -2.48
C ALA A 1 -0.79 17.42 -3.62
N GLU A 2 -0.76 17.86 -4.87
CA GLU A 2 -0.47 16.98 -6.03
C GLU A 2 0.89 16.25 -5.94
N GLU A 3 1.95 16.93 -5.51
CA GLU A 3 3.28 16.29 -5.32
C GLU A 3 3.26 15.15 -4.30
N VAL A 4 2.42 15.26 -3.25
CA VAL A 4 2.27 14.22 -2.23
C VAL A 4 1.63 12.97 -2.83
N ILE A 5 0.55 13.16 -3.60
CA ILE A 5 -0.15 12.08 -4.31
C ILE A 5 0.80 11.38 -5.31
N GLN A 6 1.66 12.14 -5.99
CA GLN A 6 2.63 11.54 -6.91
C GLN A 6 3.70 10.72 -6.17
N ARG A 7 4.23 11.23 -5.06
CA ARG A 7 5.25 10.52 -4.27
C ARG A 7 4.74 9.25 -3.61
N ASP A 8 3.45 9.17 -3.30
CA ASP A 8 2.84 7.97 -2.71
C ASP A 8 2.98 6.74 -3.62
N ARG A 9 2.95 6.96 -4.95
CA ARG A 9 3.18 5.89 -5.93
C ARG A 9 4.58 5.27 -5.82
N ASP A 10 5.58 6.07 -5.47
CA ASP A 10 6.94 5.58 -5.27
C ASP A 10 6.98 4.65 -4.04
N VAL A 11 6.22 4.98 -2.98
CA VAL A 11 6.08 4.16 -1.77
C VAL A 11 5.43 2.82 -2.09
N ASP A 12 4.34 2.80 -2.86
CA ASP A 12 3.66 1.57 -3.32
C ASP A 12 4.60 0.68 -4.14
N GLN A 13 5.37 1.30 -5.04
CA GLN A 13 6.34 0.59 -5.88
C GLN A 13 7.47 -0.01 -5.03
N MET A 14 8.00 0.75 -4.07
CA MET A 14 9.01 0.27 -3.13
C MET A 14 8.50 -0.91 -2.29
N TYR A 15 7.28 -0.82 -1.75
CA TYR A 15 6.65 -1.92 -1.02
C TYR A 15 6.54 -3.19 -1.88
N SER A 16 6.09 -3.05 -3.13
CA SER A 16 6.00 -4.17 -4.07
C SER A 16 7.34 -4.83 -4.36
N GLY A 17 8.43 -4.04 -4.43
CA GLY A 17 9.79 -4.53 -4.56
C GLY A 17 10.25 -5.29 -3.32
N LEU A 18 10.09 -4.69 -2.14
CA LEU A 18 10.46 -5.28 -0.85
C LEU A 18 9.74 -6.62 -0.61
N PHE A 19 8.46 -6.72 -0.99
CA PHE A 19 7.73 -7.98 -0.85
C PHE A 19 8.38 -9.13 -1.63
N ARG A 20 8.82 -8.88 -2.87
CA ARG A 20 9.54 -9.89 -3.67
C ARG A 20 10.90 -10.26 -3.08
N GLU A 21 11.58 -9.27 -2.50
CA GLU A 21 12.86 -9.49 -1.83
C GLU A 21 12.69 -10.34 -0.56
N TYR A 22 11.67 -10.06 0.26
CA TYR A 22 11.32 -10.88 1.42
C TYR A 22 11.05 -12.34 1.03
N LEU A 23 10.27 -12.58 -0.03
CA LEU A 23 10.04 -13.93 -0.53
C LEU A 23 11.34 -14.63 -0.93
N SER A 24 12.27 -13.91 -1.54
CA SER A 24 13.56 -14.47 -1.94
C SER A 24 14.39 -14.88 -0.71
N TYR A 25 14.47 -14.04 0.33
CA TYR A 25 15.17 -14.38 1.57
C TYR A 25 14.52 -15.53 2.35
N MET A 26 13.19 -15.64 2.31
CA MET A 26 12.46 -16.76 2.92
C MET A 26 12.70 -18.08 2.17
N LEU A 27 12.82 -18.02 0.83
CA LEU A 27 13.11 -19.19 -0.01
C LEU A 27 14.57 -19.64 0.12
N GLU A 28 15.50 -18.72 0.35
CA GLU A 28 16.91 -19.03 0.58
C GLU A 28 17.12 -19.75 1.93
N ASP A 29 16.47 -19.29 2.99
CA ASP A 29 16.50 -19.93 4.31
C ASP A 29 15.17 -19.75 5.06
N PRO A 30 14.44 -20.84 5.35
CA PRO A 30 13.18 -20.77 6.09
C PRO A 30 13.28 -20.15 7.50
N ARG A 31 14.48 -20.07 8.09
CA ARG A 31 14.69 -19.36 9.37
C ARG A 31 14.41 -17.86 9.26
N ASN A 32 14.43 -17.30 8.05
CA ASN A 32 14.14 -15.89 7.78
C ASN A 32 12.64 -15.57 7.73
N ILE A 33 11.74 -16.56 7.78
CA ILE A 33 10.29 -16.33 7.67
C ILE A 33 9.80 -15.34 8.74
N THR A 34 10.07 -15.60 10.01
CA THR A 34 9.61 -14.72 11.10
C THR A 34 10.13 -13.27 10.99
N PRO A 35 11.44 -13.01 10.83
CA PRO A 35 11.92 -11.64 10.70
C PRO A 35 11.41 -10.94 9.44
N CYS A 36 11.37 -11.62 8.29
CA CYS A 36 10.83 -11.04 7.06
C CYS A 36 9.32 -10.74 7.18
N MET A 37 8.55 -11.54 7.93
CA MET A 37 7.15 -11.23 8.21
C MET A 37 6.98 -9.98 9.08
N HIS A 38 7.84 -9.76 10.08
CA HIS A 38 7.80 -8.51 10.85
C HIS A 38 8.11 -7.29 9.98
N LEU A 39 9.13 -7.38 9.13
CA LEU A 39 9.49 -6.32 8.18
C LEU A 39 8.37 -6.06 7.16
N HIS A 40 7.69 -7.12 6.71
CA HIS A 40 6.53 -6.99 5.84
C HIS A 40 5.39 -6.22 6.51
N LEU A 41 5.06 -6.53 7.77
CA LEU A 41 4.03 -5.80 8.52
C LEU A 41 4.40 -4.33 8.72
N MET A 42 5.67 -4.04 9.00
CA MET A 42 6.16 -2.65 9.12
C MET A 42 6.03 -1.91 7.79
N ALA A 43 6.49 -2.51 6.69
CA ALA A 43 6.40 -1.91 5.35
C ALA A 43 4.94 -1.66 4.93
N LYS A 44 4.04 -2.60 5.23
CA LYS A 44 2.62 -2.45 4.94
C LYS A 44 1.97 -1.33 5.76
N ASN A 45 2.36 -1.16 7.02
CA ASN A 45 1.87 -0.03 7.82
C ASN A 45 2.33 1.32 7.26
N ILE A 46 3.54 1.41 6.70
CA ILE A 46 4.04 2.63 6.05
C ILE A 46 3.22 2.94 4.80
N GLU A 47 2.92 1.96 3.96
CA GLU A 47 2.06 2.15 2.78
C GLU A 47 0.67 2.67 3.17
N ARG A 48 0.05 2.09 4.20
CA ARG A 48 -1.25 2.58 4.72
C ARG A 48 -1.20 4.02 5.24
N MET A 49 -0.08 4.43 5.83
CA MET A 49 0.10 5.82 6.23
C MET A 49 0.19 6.74 5.01
N GLY A 50 0.84 6.29 3.93
CA GLY A 50 0.87 6.96 2.63
C GLY A 50 -0.53 7.19 2.06
N ASP A 51 -1.34 6.12 1.96
CA ASP A 51 -2.73 6.16 1.54
C ASP A 51 -3.56 7.20 2.32
N HIS A 52 -3.39 7.26 3.65
CA HIS A 52 -4.08 8.24 4.48
C HIS A 52 -3.65 9.67 4.18
N VAL A 53 -2.36 9.90 3.98
CA VAL A 53 -1.82 11.21 3.62
C VAL A 53 -2.31 11.64 2.23
N THR A 54 -2.37 10.71 1.28
CA THR A 54 -2.95 10.95 -0.06
C THR A 54 -4.42 11.32 0.04
N SER A 55 -5.23 10.61 0.83
CA SER A 55 -6.65 10.94 1.03
C SER A 55 -6.84 12.35 1.60
N ILE A 56 -6.00 12.77 2.55
CA ILE A 56 -6.02 14.15 3.07
C ILE A 56 -5.63 15.16 1.98
N ALA A 57 -4.61 14.86 1.17
CA ALA A 57 -4.18 15.73 0.08
C ALA A 57 -5.29 15.92 -0.98
N GLU A 58 -6.03 14.86 -1.32
CA GLU A 58 -7.18 14.92 -2.22
C GLU A 58 -8.31 15.80 -1.65
N GLN A 59 -8.58 15.70 -0.34
CA GLN A 59 -9.54 16.57 0.34
C GLN A 59 -9.11 18.04 0.25
N VAL A 60 -7.83 18.35 0.47
CA VAL A 60 -7.31 19.72 0.36
C VAL A 60 -7.49 20.26 -1.06
N ILE A 61 -7.20 19.46 -2.10
CA ILE A 61 -7.44 19.87 -3.50
C ILE A 61 -8.91 20.20 -3.70
N TYR A 62 -9.81 19.30 -3.30
CA TYR A 62 -11.25 19.50 -3.41
C TYR A 62 -11.74 20.77 -2.72
N PHE A 63 -11.23 21.08 -1.51
CA PHE A 63 -11.58 22.31 -0.81
C PHE A 63 -11.13 23.58 -1.55
N THR A 64 -10.03 23.52 -2.28
CA THR A 64 -9.49 24.69 -3.01
C THR A 64 -10.07 24.88 -4.40
N THR A 65 -10.34 23.79 -5.13
CA THR A 65 -10.78 23.83 -6.54
C THR A 65 -12.28 23.62 -6.70
N GLY A 66 -12.94 22.99 -5.72
CA GLY A 66 -14.33 22.51 -5.82
C GLY A 66 -14.48 21.21 -6.61
N GLU A 67 -13.39 20.67 -7.16
CA GLU A 67 -13.37 19.47 -8.00
C GLU A 67 -12.57 18.35 -7.34
N ARG A 68 -13.10 17.13 -7.36
CA ARG A 68 -12.34 15.98 -6.84
C ARG A 68 -11.29 15.57 -7.86
N PRO A 69 -10.01 15.48 -7.48
CA PRO A 69 -8.98 14.95 -8.36
C PRO A 69 -9.35 13.53 -8.79
N GLN A 70 -9.28 13.23 -10.10
CA GLN A 70 -9.43 11.88 -10.63
C GLN A 70 -8.11 11.10 -10.46
N SER A 71 -7.61 10.98 -9.24
CA SER A 71 -6.52 10.06 -8.95
C SER A 71 -7.11 8.65 -8.83
N LEU A 72 -6.65 7.74 -9.70
CA LEU A 72 -6.97 6.32 -9.66
C LEU A 72 -6.41 5.64 -8.38
N HIS A 73 -6.89 5.99 -7.19
CA HIS A 73 -6.79 5.12 -6.03
C HIS A 73 -7.90 4.07 -6.12
N LEU A 74 -7.76 3.12 -7.05
CA LEU A 74 -8.23 1.78 -6.69
C LEU A 74 -7.23 1.31 -5.63
N SER A 75 -7.63 1.40 -4.37
CA SER A 75 -6.92 0.72 -3.28
C SER A 75 -6.54 -0.67 -3.78
N SER A 76 -5.23 -0.90 -3.98
CA SER A 76 -4.72 -2.21 -4.39
C SER A 76 -4.99 -3.25 -3.30
N ASP A 77 -5.32 -2.78 -2.09
CA ASP A 77 -5.60 -3.58 -0.92
C ASP A 77 -7.12 -3.75 -0.67
N LYS A 78 -7.77 -4.59 -1.47
CA LYS A 78 -9.15 -5.05 -1.20
C LYS A 78 -9.26 -6.05 -0.05
N THR A 79 -8.16 -6.41 0.61
CA THR A 79 -8.16 -7.46 1.65
C THR A 79 -9.05 -7.11 2.84
N SER A 80 -9.21 -5.82 3.14
CA SER A 80 -9.99 -5.33 4.28
C SER A 80 -11.43 -4.97 3.93
N SER A 81 -11.77 -4.89 2.64
CA SER A 81 -13.04 -4.33 2.15
C SER A 81 -13.83 -5.26 1.23
N ASP A 82 -13.27 -6.41 0.84
CA ASP A 82 -13.97 -7.46 0.08
C ASP A 82 -14.26 -8.69 0.97
N PRO A 83 -15.49 -8.86 1.48
CA PRO A 83 -15.89 -10.01 2.29
C PRO A 83 -15.80 -11.36 1.53
N ASN A 84 -15.62 -11.34 0.20
CA ASN A 84 -15.62 -12.54 -0.63
C ASN A 84 -14.21 -13.03 -1.00
N LEU A 85 -13.14 -12.35 -0.58
CA LEU A 85 -11.78 -12.78 -0.92
C LEU A 85 -11.39 -14.10 -0.23
N SER A 86 -11.96 -14.39 0.94
CA SER A 86 -11.75 -15.66 1.67
C SER A 86 -12.50 -16.86 1.07
N MET A 87 -13.52 -16.63 0.23
CA MET A 87 -14.35 -17.70 -0.36
C MET A 87 -13.85 -18.22 -1.71
N LYS A 88 -12.73 -17.70 -2.23
CA LYS A 88 -12.16 -18.12 -3.52
C LYS A 88 -10.93 -19.04 -3.39
N LEU A 89 -10.66 -19.55 -2.19
CA LEU A 89 -9.57 -20.50 -1.92
C LEU A 89 -10.06 -21.91 -1.55
N GLU A 90 -11.32 -22.22 -1.82
CA GLU A 90 -11.85 -23.59 -1.92
C GLU A 90 -12.11 -23.95 -3.39
#